data_AF-A0A9W8LTH0-F1
#
_entry.id   AF-A0A9W8LTH0-F1
#
_cell.length_a   1.000
_cell.length_b   1.000
_cell.length_c   1.000
_cell.angle_alpha   90.00
_cell.angle_beta   90.00
_cell.angle_gamma   90.00
#
_symmetry.space_group_name_H-M   'P 1'
#
loop_
_entity.id
_entity.type
_entity.pdbx_description
1 polymer ?
#
loop_
_entity_poly.entity_id
_entity_poly.type
_entity_poly.pdbx_seq_one_letter_code
_entity_poly.pdbx_strand_id
1 'polypeptide(L)'
;MSFGGLATSISTRARVVLQRSTEATVAARAARAAAKAKDRKEAASRGSLNPRYELMKNILFYREPRSLPALNSEDMERHLTILRAQSITKKAASDRRKAERNRKFAAMVSAYEALEKADPRLYEEACKQESNITFPRQMRVPTETPPIKIWDYLDNDK
;
A
#
# COMPACT_ATOMS: atom_id res chain seq x y z
N MET A 1 -8.96 -57.70 92.28
CA MET A 1 -7.67 -57.14 92.73
C MET A 1 -7.22 -56.08 91.73
N SER A 2 -6.36 -55.14 92.13
CA SER A 2 -5.75 -54.07 91.30
C SER A 2 -4.92 -54.65 90.12
N PHE A 3 -4.53 -54.00 89.02
CA PHE A 3 -4.41 -52.58 88.58
C PHE A 3 -4.80 -52.47 87.07
N GLY A 4 -4.93 -51.31 86.39
CA GLY A 4 -4.95 -49.89 86.81
C GLY A 4 -3.92 -48.96 86.14
N GLY A 5 -4.28 -48.21 85.08
CA GLY A 5 -3.47 -47.08 84.58
C GLY A 5 -3.60 -46.65 83.08
N LEU A 6 -3.79 -45.33 82.88
CA LEU A 6 -3.21 -44.44 81.82
C LEU A 6 -3.50 -44.72 80.32
N ALA A 7 -3.54 -43.76 79.39
CA ALA A 7 -3.85 -42.33 79.30
C ALA A 7 -3.36 -41.83 77.92
N THR A 8 -4.27 -41.27 77.11
CA THR A 8 -4.03 -40.12 76.18
C THR A 8 -3.03 -40.22 75.01
N SER A 9 -3.37 -39.50 73.93
CA SER A 9 -2.50 -39.01 72.83
C SER A 9 -2.40 -39.88 71.56
N ILE A 10 -2.02 -39.19 70.47
CA ILE A 10 -1.86 -39.61 69.05
C ILE A 10 -3.10 -39.41 68.14
N SER A 11 -3.56 -38.16 67.97
CA SER A 11 -4.44 -37.81 66.82
C SER A 11 -4.36 -36.33 66.34
N THR A 12 -3.32 -35.57 66.70
CA THR A 12 -3.23 -34.13 66.35
C THR A 12 -2.09 -33.80 65.39
N ARG A 13 -0.95 -34.51 65.44
CA ARG A 13 0.21 -34.25 64.57
C ARG A 13 -0.02 -34.62 63.10
N ALA A 14 -0.76 -35.68 62.81
CA ALA A 14 -0.94 -36.18 61.44
C ALA A 14 -1.73 -35.20 60.53
N ARG A 15 -2.76 -34.52 61.06
CA ARG A 15 -3.60 -33.59 60.27
C ARG A 15 -2.83 -32.34 59.82
N VAL A 16 -2.03 -31.76 60.71
CA VAL A 16 -1.26 -30.52 60.43
C VAL A 16 -0.18 -30.75 59.37
N VAL A 17 0.48 -31.92 59.37
CA VAL A 17 1.49 -32.27 58.37
C VAL A 17 0.85 -32.44 56.98
N LEU A 18 -0.32 -33.09 56.90
CA LEU A 18 -1.03 -33.26 55.63
C LEU A 18 -1.47 -31.90 55.04
N GLN A 19 -2.10 -31.03 55.84
CA GLN A 19 -2.56 -29.71 55.40
C GLN A 19 -1.42 -28.83 54.88
N ARG A 20 -0.28 -28.78 55.59
CA ARG A 20 0.91 -28.02 55.15
C ARG A 20 1.47 -28.52 53.82
N SER A 21 1.41 -29.83 53.54
CA SER A 21 1.85 -30.38 52.25
C SER A 21 0.94 -29.93 51.08
N THR A 22 -0.37 -29.85 51.30
CA THR A 22 -1.32 -29.37 50.30
C THR A 22 -1.18 -27.86 50.06
N GLU A 23 -0.99 -27.07 51.11
CA GLU A 23 -0.78 -25.61 51.00
C GLU A 23 0.51 -25.28 50.22
N ALA A 24 1.61 -26.00 50.50
CA ALA A 24 2.88 -25.80 49.80
C ALA A 24 2.78 -26.11 48.29
N THR A 25 2.06 -27.16 47.89
CA THR A 25 1.87 -27.50 46.46
C THR A 25 0.94 -26.53 45.74
N VAL A 26 -0.11 -26.03 46.40
CA VAL A 26 -1.00 -24.99 45.86
C VAL A 26 -0.25 -23.66 45.72
N ALA A 27 0.54 -23.25 46.71
CA ALA A 27 1.38 -22.06 46.65
C ALA A 27 2.43 -22.14 45.52
N ALA A 28 3.09 -23.28 45.36
CA ALA A 28 4.03 -23.50 44.24
C ALA A 28 3.33 -23.44 42.87
N ARG A 29 2.10 -23.95 42.76
CA ARG A 29 1.30 -23.88 41.52
C ARG A 29 0.82 -22.46 41.24
N ALA A 30 0.42 -21.70 42.26
CA ALA A 30 0.06 -20.29 42.16
C ALA A 30 1.26 -19.41 41.76
N ALA A 31 2.44 -19.64 42.35
CA ALA A 31 3.67 -18.94 41.99
C ALA A 31 4.08 -19.21 40.52
N ARG A 32 4.00 -20.47 40.07
CA ARG A 32 4.22 -20.83 38.65
C ARG A 32 3.19 -20.19 37.72
N ALA A 33 1.93 -20.08 38.13
CA ALA A 33 0.89 -19.39 37.36
C ALA A 33 1.14 -17.87 37.29
N ALA A 34 1.56 -17.25 38.39
CA ALA A 34 1.91 -15.83 38.45
C ALA A 34 3.15 -15.47 37.62
N ALA A 35 4.19 -16.32 37.63
CA ALA A 35 5.34 -16.19 36.74
C ALA A 35 4.92 -16.26 35.27
N LYS A 36 4.14 -17.29 34.90
CA LYS A 36 3.60 -17.44 33.53
C LYS A 36 2.65 -16.30 33.11
N ALA A 37 2.02 -15.62 34.06
CA ALA A 37 1.22 -14.41 33.81
C ALA A 37 2.10 -13.17 33.61
N LYS A 38 3.23 -13.02 34.34
CA LYS A 38 4.23 -11.99 34.08
C LYS A 38 4.85 -12.13 32.69
N ASP A 39 5.30 -13.33 32.31
CA ASP A 39 5.85 -13.59 30.96
C ASP A 39 4.88 -13.17 29.85
N ARG A 40 3.58 -13.49 30.01
CA ARG A 40 2.53 -13.08 29.07
C ARG A 40 2.31 -11.56 29.03
N LYS A 41 2.43 -10.87 30.17
CA LYS A 41 2.30 -9.41 30.27
C LYS A 41 3.52 -8.70 29.65
N GLU A 42 4.72 -9.24 29.83
CA GLU A 42 5.97 -8.72 29.22
C GLU A 42 6.06 -9.03 27.73
N ALA A 43 5.48 -10.15 27.27
CA ALA A 43 5.31 -10.45 25.84
C ALA A 43 4.28 -9.52 25.16
N ALA A 44 3.25 -9.08 25.88
CA ALA A 44 2.29 -8.08 25.38
C ALA A 44 2.83 -6.64 25.43
N SER A 45 3.70 -6.34 26.42
CA SER A 45 4.29 -5.00 26.64
C SER A 45 5.47 -4.69 25.70
N ARG A 46 6.20 -5.71 25.23
CA ARG A 46 7.16 -5.56 24.12
C ARG A 46 6.37 -5.36 22.83
N GLY A 47 5.95 -4.12 22.62
CA GLY A 47 5.04 -3.70 21.56
C GLY A 47 5.40 -4.36 20.24
N SER A 48 4.53 -5.27 19.80
CA SER A 48 4.59 -5.82 18.46
C SER A 48 4.37 -4.67 17.48
N LEU A 49 5.47 -4.10 17.00
CA LEU A 49 5.50 -3.58 15.64
C LEU A 49 4.96 -4.72 14.79
N ASN A 50 3.78 -4.47 14.24
CA ASN A 50 2.99 -5.48 13.54
C ASN A 50 3.93 -6.21 12.56
N PRO A 51 3.96 -7.55 12.46
CA PRO A 51 4.92 -8.24 11.59
C PRO A 51 4.91 -7.73 10.14
N ARG A 52 3.76 -7.19 9.69
CA ARG A 52 3.60 -6.44 8.44
C ARG A 52 4.41 -5.15 8.37
N TYR A 53 4.50 -4.38 9.45
CA TYR A 53 5.32 -3.16 9.54
C TYR A 53 6.81 -3.48 9.43
N GLU A 54 7.32 -4.47 10.17
CA GLU A 54 8.73 -4.87 10.03
C GLU A 54 9.01 -5.45 8.64
N LEU A 55 8.08 -6.22 8.06
CA LEU A 55 8.21 -6.68 6.67
C LEU A 55 8.23 -5.51 5.66
N MET A 56 7.35 -4.51 5.81
CA MET A 56 7.36 -3.29 5.00
C MET A 56 8.67 -2.52 5.14
N LYS A 57 9.15 -2.35 6.37
CA LYS A 57 10.42 -1.67 6.68
C LYS A 57 11.61 -2.41 6.07
N ASN A 58 11.61 -3.74 6.15
CA ASN A 58 12.59 -4.62 5.51
C ASN A 58 12.58 -4.47 3.98
N ILE A 59 11.41 -4.42 3.35
CA ILE A 59 11.28 -4.29 1.89
C ILE A 59 11.67 -2.89 1.40
N LEU A 60 11.30 -1.84 2.13
CA LEU A 60 11.48 -0.45 1.69
C LEU A 60 12.86 0.13 2.02
N PHE A 61 13.49 -0.29 3.12
CA PHE A 61 14.72 0.36 3.63
C PHE A 61 15.92 -0.57 3.80
N TYR A 62 15.70 -1.86 4.12
CA TYR A 62 16.82 -2.77 4.43
C TYR A 62 17.17 -3.76 3.31
N ARG A 63 16.27 -3.95 2.33
CA ARG A 63 16.57 -4.74 1.14
C ARG A 63 17.16 -3.84 0.06
N GLU A 64 18.49 -3.82 -0.03
CA GLU A 64 19.17 -3.13 -1.12
C GLU A 64 18.67 -3.62 -2.49
N PRO A 65 18.49 -2.72 -3.47
CA PRO A 65 18.19 -3.13 -4.84
C PRO A 65 19.37 -3.93 -5.40
N ARG A 66 19.08 -5.02 -6.11
CA ARG A 66 20.11 -5.83 -6.77
C ARG A 66 20.90 -4.93 -7.73
N SER A 67 22.22 -4.86 -7.54
CA SER A 67 23.13 -4.24 -8.49
C SER A 67 23.04 -4.96 -9.84
N LEU A 68 23.25 -4.21 -10.92
CA LEU A 68 23.38 -4.79 -12.25
C LEU A 68 24.72 -5.53 -12.36
N PRO A 69 24.81 -6.64 -13.10
CA PRO A 69 26.08 -7.27 -13.44
C PRO A 69 27.02 -6.27 -14.13
N ALA A 70 28.33 -6.46 -13.96
CA ALA A 70 29.32 -5.73 -14.75
C ALA A 70 29.15 -6.07 -16.24
N LEU A 71 28.83 -5.06 -17.04
CA LEU A 71 28.66 -5.18 -18.49
C LEU A 71 30.03 -5.24 -19.17
N ASN A 72 30.15 -6.07 -20.21
CA ASN A 72 31.29 -6.02 -21.12
C ASN A 72 31.30 -4.69 -21.90
N SER A 73 32.47 -4.28 -22.41
CA SER A 73 32.61 -3.05 -23.21
C SER A 73 31.65 -3.03 -24.40
N GLU A 74 31.53 -4.17 -25.10
CA GLU A 74 30.61 -4.32 -26.24
C GLU A 74 29.13 -4.19 -25.82
N ASP A 75 28.74 -4.75 -24.66
CA ASP A 75 27.37 -4.61 -24.14
C ASP A 75 27.07 -3.18 -23.68
N MET A 76 28.08 -2.46 -23.18
CA MET A 76 27.96 -1.04 -22.87
C MET A 76 27.72 -0.20 -24.13
N GLU A 77 28.45 -0.47 -25.22
CA GLU A 77 28.25 0.21 -26.51
C GLU A 77 26.87 -0.09 -27.10
N ARG A 78 26.40 -1.34 -27.04
CA ARG A 78 25.03 -1.74 -27.42
C ARG A 78 24.00 -0.99 -26.57
N HIS A 79 24.19 -0.92 -25.26
CA HIS A 79 23.30 -0.21 -24.33
C HIS A 79 23.21 1.30 -24.66
N LEU A 80 24.35 1.97 -24.84
CA LEU A 80 24.42 3.39 -25.22
C LEU A 80 23.74 3.65 -26.57
N THR A 81 23.88 2.72 -27.52
CA THR A 81 23.22 2.79 -28.84
C THR A 81 21.69 2.70 -28.70
N ILE A 82 21.18 1.77 -27.89
CA ILE A 82 19.75 1.63 -27.59
C ILE A 82 19.20 2.91 -26.95
N LEU A 83 19.90 3.46 -25.95
CA LEU A 83 19.50 4.72 -25.31
C LEU A 83 19.46 5.90 -26.29
N ARG A 84 20.47 6.01 -27.17
CA ARG A 84 20.53 7.05 -28.21
C ARG A 84 19.36 6.92 -29.20
N ALA A 85 19.09 5.71 -29.69
CA ALA A 85 17.96 5.44 -30.59
C ALA A 85 16.60 5.76 -29.92
N GLN A 86 16.44 5.38 -28.65
CA GLN A 86 15.23 5.70 -27.88
C GLN A 86 15.04 7.21 -27.69
N SER A 87 16.12 7.95 -27.43
CA SER A 87 16.11 9.42 -27.31
C SER A 87 15.69 10.09 -28.62
N ILE A 88 16.27 9.69 -29.75
CA ILE A 88 15.92 10.17 -31.09
C ILE A 88 14.44 9.90 -31.40
N THR A 89 13.96 8.68 -31.12
CA THR A 89 12.56 8.30 -31.35
C THR A 89 11.58 9.12 -30.50
N LYS A 90 11.89 9.32 -29.21
CA LYS A 90 11.10 10.17 -28.30
C LYS A 90 11.07 11.62 -28.76
N LYS A 91 12.20 12.15 -29.24
CA LYS A 91 12.29 13.51 -29.81
C LYS A 91 11.41 13.64 -31.06
N ALA A 92 11.55 12.74 -32.04
CA ALA A 92 10.75 12.75 -33.26
C ALA A 92 9.23 12.66 -32.97
N ALA A 93 8.81 11.81 -32.02
CA ALA A 93 7.41 11.72 -31.59
C ALA A 93 6.91 12.97 -30.84
N SER A 94 7.80 13.71 -30.16
CA SER A 94 7.48 15.02 -29.58
C SER A 94 7.32 16.09 -30.65
N ASP A 95 8.29 16.17 -31.57
CA ASP A 95 8.33 17.17 -32.64
C ASP A 95 7.13 16.98 -33.60
N ARG A 96 6.73 15.74 -33.91
CA ARG A 96 5.49 15.42 -34.64
C ARG A 96 4.24 15.95 -33.93
N ARG A 97 4.06 15.67 -32.63
CA ARG A 97 2.91 16.14 -31.85
C ARG A 97 2.89 17.68 -31.74
N LYS A 98 4.05 18.33 -31.68
CA LYS A 98 4.18 19.79 -31.72
C LYS A 98 3.77 20.34 -33.09
N ALA A 99 4.24 19.75 -34.19
CA ALA A 99 3.85 20.15 -35.54
C ALA A 99 2.35 19.98 -35.80
N GLU A 100 1.76 18.86 -35.37
CA GLU A 100 0.31 18.63 -35.46
C GLU A 100 -0.50 19.66 -34.64
N ARG A 101 -0.04 20.00 -33.42
CA ARG A 101 -0.66 21.06 -32.60
C ARG A 101 -0.58 22.43 -33.28
N ASN A 102 0.59 22.79 -33.82
CA ASN A 102 0.80 24.06 -34.51
C ASN A 102 -0.08 24.16 -35.77
N ARG A 103 -0.26 23.07 -36.53
CA ARG A 103 -1.18 23.02 -37.67
C ARG A 103 -2.64 23.26 -37.24
N LYS A 104 -3.10 22.61 -36.17
CA LYS A 104 -4.45 22.81 -35.62
C LYS A 104 -4.64 24.25 -35.14
N PHE A 105 -3.65 24.84 -34.49
CA PHE A 105 -3.69 26.24 -34.05
C PHE A 105 -3.74 27.21 -35.24
N ALA A 106 -2.91 27.02 -36.28
CA ALA A 106 -2.94 27.85 -37.48
C ALA A 106 -4.29 27.76 -38.23
N ALA A 107 -4.87 26.57 -38.32
CA ALA A 107 -6.21 26.37 -38.90
C ALA A 107 -7.29 27.07 -38.05
N MET A 108 -7.18 27.03 -36.72
CA MET A 108 -8.09 27.73 -35.81
C MET A 108 -7.98 29.26 -35.97
N VAL A 109 -6.77 29.82 -36.04
CA VAL A 109 -6.56 31.26 -36.30
C VAL A 109 -7.19 31.67 -37.62
N SER A 110 -6.93 30.94 -38.71
CA SER A 110 -7.52 31.22 -40.02
C SER A 110 -9.06 31.11 -40.02
N ALA A 111 -9.65 30.22 -39.23
CA ALA A 111 -11.09 30.12 -39.07
C ALA A 111 -11.69 31.30 -38.28
N TYR A 112 -11.01 31.76 -37.22
CA TYR A 112 -11.42 32.95 -36.45
C TYR A 112 -11.29 34.24 -37.29
N GLU A 113 -10.23 34.39 -38.09
CA GLU A 113 -10.09 35.50 -39.05
C GLU A 113 -11.17 35.52 -40.14
N ALA A 114 -11.68 34.34 -40.53
CA ALA A 114 -12.81 34.22 -41.46
C ALA A 114 -14.14 34.54 -40.78
N LEU A 115 -14.30 34.13 -39.51
CA LEU A 115 -15.48 34.40 -38.70
C LEU A 115 -15.64 35.90 -38.41
N GLU A 116 -14.57 36.57 -37.99
CA GLU A 116 -14.55 38.03 -37.73
C GLU A 116 -15.02 38.85 -38.94
N LYS A 117 -14.65 38.42 -40.16
CA LYS A 117 -15.05 39.06 -41.42
C LYS A 117 -16.49 38.75 -41.84
N ALA A 118 -17.08 37.66 -41.34
CA ALA A 118 -18.42 37.21 -41.70
C ALA A 118 -19.50 37.69 -40.71
N ASP A 119 -19.26 37.53 -39.41
CA ASP A 119 -20.13 38.02 -38.34
C ASP A 119 -19.29 38.38 -37.08
N PRO A 120 -19.11 39.69 -36.78
CA PRO A 120 -18.33 40.12 -35.62
C PRO A 120 -19.00 39.73 -34.28
N ARG A 121 -20.33 39.59 -34.23
CA ARG A 121 -21.02 39.20 -32.99
C ARG A 121 -20.72 37.74 -32.65
N LEU A 122 -20.74 36.85 -33.65
CA LEU A 122 -20.43 35.44 -33.43
C LEU A 122 -18.94 35.25 -33.09
N TYR A 123 -18.05 36.08 -33.64
CA TYR A 123 -16.65 36.16 -33.22
C TYR A 123 -16.49 36.60 -31.75
N GLU A 124 -17.18 37.66 -31.31
CA GLU A 124 -17.20 38.08 -29.90
C GLU A 124 -17.73 36.99 -28.97
N GLU A 125 -18.76 36.24 -29.39
CA GLU A 125 -19.29 35.11 -28.62
C GLU A 125 -18.29 33.95 -28.56
N ALA A 126 -17.62 33.61 -29.66
CA ALA A 126 -16.63 32.53 -29.75
C ALA A 126 -15.28 32.84 -29.07
N CYS A 127 -15.00 34.10 -28.76
CA CYS A 127 -13.83 34.54 -28.01
C CYS A 127 -14.05 34.57 -26.47
N LYS A 128 -15.27 34.32 -25.99
CA LYS A 128 -15.56 34.28 -24.54
C LYS A 128 -14.94 33.03 -23.90
N GLN A 129 -14.08 33.24 -22.91
CA GLN A 129 -13.53 32.14 -22.12
C GLN A 129 -14.59 31.60 -21.16
N GLU A 130 -15.00 30.35 -21.35
CA GLU A 130 -15.81 29.62 -20.37
C GLU A 130 -14.99 29.29 -19.12
N SER A 131 -15.53 29.59 -17.94
CA SER A 131 -14.83 29.39 -16.65
C SER A 131 -14.82 27.93 -16.16
N ASN A 132 -15.74 27.09 -16.65
CA ASN A 132 -16.05 25.77 -16.09
C ASN A 132 -15.84 24.61 -17.08
N ILE A 133 -14.93 24.75 -18.05
CA ILE A 133 -14.64 23.69 -19.03
C ILE A 133 -14.06 22.47 -18.32
N THR A 134 -14.86 21.41 -18.19
CA THR A 134 -14.47 20.13 -17.60
C THR A 134 -14.75 19.01 -18.60
N PHE A 135 -13.81 18.06 -18.75
CA PHE A 135 -14.01 16.92 -19.63
C PHE A 135 -15.12 15.99 -19.11
N PRO A 136 -16.09 15.55 -19.94
CA PRO A 136 -17.13 14.61 -19.54
C PRO A 136 -16.56 13.31 -19.00
N ARG A 137 -17.17 12.77 -17.93
CA ARG A 137 -16.72 11.51 -17.28
C ARG A 137 -16.82 10.29 -18.20
N GLN A 138 -17.72 10.35 -19.19
CA GLN A 138 -17.89 9.37 -20.25
C GLN A 138 -16.64 9.28 -21.16
N MET A 139 -15.82 10.32 -21.26
CA MET A 139 -14.56 10.29 -22.02
C MET A 139 -13.45 9.60 -21.21
N ARG A 140 -13.46 8.27 -21.24
CA ARG A 140 -12.54 7.42 -20.46
C ARG A 140 -11.14 7.39 -21.08
N VAL A 141 -10.12 7.16 -20.23
CA VAL A 141 -8.75 6.87 -20.69
C VAL A 141 -8.75 5.53 -21.44
N PRO A 142 -8.13 5.42 -22.64
CA PRO A 142 -8.03 4.16 -23.38
C PRO A 142 -7.36 3.04 -22.57
N THR A 143 -7.82 1.81 -22.74
CA THR A 143 -7.28 0.60 -22.12
C THR A 143 -6.63 -0.32 -23.17
N GLU A 144 -5.58 -1.05 -22.78
CA GLU A 144 -4.84 -1.97 -23.68
C GLU A 144 -5.73 -3.09 -24.25
N THR A 145 -6.71 -3.54 -23.47
CA THR A 145 -7.73 -4.52 -23.90
C THR A 145 -9.11 -3.85 -23.80
N PRO A 146 -9.98 -3.99 -24.82
CA PRO A 146 -11.31 -3.41 -24.77
C PRO A 146 -12.21 -4.13 -23.74
N PRO A 147 -13.22 -3.45 -23.17
CA PRO A 147 -14.21 -4.07 -22.31
C PRO A 147 -15.18 -4.98 -23.09
N ILE A 148 -15.86 -5.89 -22.37
CA ILE A 148 -16.83 -6.86 -22.93
C ILE A 148 -17.91 -6.16 -23.78
N LYS A 149 -18.40 -5.01 -23.33
CA LYS A 149 -19.25 -4.10 -24.10
C LYS A 149 -18.41 -2.88 -24.50
N ILE A 150 -17.98 -2.83 -25.76
CA ILE A 150 -17.05 -1.82 -26.28
C ILE A 150 -17.69 -0.43 -26.34
N TRP A 151 -18.96 -0.37 -26.76
CA TRP A 151 -19.72 0.86 -26.93
C TRP A 151 -21.15 0.65 -26.42
N ASP A 152 -21.78 1.71 -25.90
CA ASP A 152 -23.21 1.71 -25.63
C ASP A 152 -23.94 2.51 -26.71
N TYR A 153 -24.84 1.85 -27.44
CA TYR A 153 -25.63 2.48 -28.49
C TYR A 153 -26.98 2.98 -27.99
N LEU A 154 -27.35 2.61 -26.75
CA LEU A 154 -28.58 3.02 -26.11
C LEU A 154 -28.19 3.92 -24.94
N ASP A 155 -27.99 5.22 -25.22
CA ASP A 155 -27.68 6.27 -24.24
C ASP A 155 -28.79 6.40 -23.19
N ASN A 156 -28.75 5.51 -22.20
CA ASN A 156 -29.66 5.45 -21.06
C ASN A 156 -29.01 6.03 -19.80
N ASP A 157 -28.28 7.14 -19.95
CA ASP A 157 -27.78 7.93 -18.81
C ASP A 157 -28.96 8.71 -18.19
N LYS A 158 -29.62 8.07 -17.22
CA LYS A 158 -30.52 8.67 -16.21
C LYS A 158 -30.03 8.32 -14.81
#